data_AF-A0A523YUP5-F1
#
_entry.id   AF-A0A523YUP5-F1
#
_cell.length_a   1.000
_cell.length_b   1.000
_cell.length_c   1.000
_cell.angle_alpha   90.00
_cell.angle_beta   90.00
_cell.angle_gamma   90.00
#
_symmetry.space_group_name_H-M   'P 1'
#
loop_
_entity.id
_entity.type
_entity.pdbx_description
1 polymer ?
#
loop_
_entity_poly.entity_id
_entity_poly.type
_entity_poly.pdbx_seq_one_letter_code
_entity_poly.pdbx_strand_id
1 'polypeptide(L)'
;MRRASLLIRADRVRGRISPLIYGQFIEHMGRCIYGGIFEPDSPLADELGFRRDVLEALRALRVPILRYPGGCFSDEYHWRDGIGPRERRPRYQEQYWTRWVRRWGRPELASLIGPPETNAFGTDEYLTLCAELGCQPYLNVNHGTDTPEEAAEWVAYCNRRPETPARVSVVGVGNEVFGFWETGHCSGDEYGRHFLQFAEKIRRVDAEVKLLATGAPRTYSAFTADLLRAAGPTMDYVSVHAFHPPVPGMRPLRDDEPDYWAVVAGPYALIRNVDDVLADIDRAFGPDSPVRVSFDEWNLWCAWDDCVATNYDLRAGLMFAGTFNRIHERAPRVEIAMIAQLVNMLGLIQTDESRLFQTAGCLVNRLYVEETRPLALECQVESETFNTPVWPDVPESFQPMMGEDLTGIPYLDASATASEDSRQLAV
;
A
#
# COMPACT_ATOMS: atom_id res chain seq x y z
N MET A 1 -18.93 28.56 20.00
CA MET A 1 -19.33 27.35 19.25
C MET A 1 -18.77 27.52 17.86
N ARG A 2 -17.79 26.70 17.45
CA ARG A 2 -17.28 26.72 16.08
C ARG A 2 -18.41 26.26 15.17
N ARG A 3 -18.69 26.99 14.09
CA ARG A 3 -19.74 26.64 13.13
C ARG A 3 -19.12 25.87 11.98
N ALA A 4 -19.68 24.72 11.66
CA ALA A 4 -19.35 23.95 10.47
C ALA A 4 -20.63 23.65 9.68
N SER A 5 -20.52 23.62 8.36
CA SER A 5 -21.58 23.26 7.42
C SER A 5 -21.07 22.18 6.47
N LEU A 6 -21.97 21.26 6.12
CA LEU A 6 -21.75 20.24 5.12
C LEU A 6 -22.84 20.34 4.06
N LEU A 7 -22.45 20.51 2.80
CA LEU A 7 -23.36 20.49 1.66
C LEU A 7 -23.05 19.27 0.79
N ILE A 8 -24.04 18.39 0.64
CA ILE A 8 -23.95 17.20 -0.21
C ILE A 8 -24.87 17.35 -1.39
N ARG A 9 -24.31 17.21 -2.59
CA ARG A 9 -25.04 17.32 -3.86
C ARG A 9 -25.30 15.93 -4.42
N ALA A 10 -26.41 15.32 -4.00
CA ALA A 10 -26.82 14.00 -4.47
C ALA A 10 -27.07 13.94 -5.99
N ASP A 11 -27.30 15.09 -6.64
CA ASP A 11 -27.43 15.24 -8.09
C ASP A 11 -26.09 15.31 -8.85
N ARG A 12 -24.96 15.34 -8.13
CA ARG A 12 -23.61 15.58 -8.68
C ARG A 12 -22.67 14.44 -8.32
N VAL A 13 -22.64 13.41 -9.17
CA VAL A 13 -21.67 12.30 -9.07
C VAL A 13 -20.31 12.78 -9.58
N ARG A 14 -19.27 12.61 -8.75
CA ARG A 14 -17.86 12.86 -9.12
C ARG A 14 -17.30 11.71 -9.95
N GLY A 15 -17.59 10.49 -9.54
CA GLY A 15 -17.07 9.28 -10.19
C GLY A 15 -17.46 8.02 -9.44
N ARG A 16 -17.14 6.88 -10.05
CA ARG A 16 -17.26 5.58 -9.40
C ARG A 16 -16.04 5.34 -8.53
N ILE A 17 -16.28 4.95 -7.28
CA ILE A 17 -15.24 4.44 -6.39
C ILE A 17 -14.89 3.03 -6.82
N SER A 18 -13.62 2.79 -7.12
CA SER A 18 -13.12 1.43 -7.30
C SER A 18 -13.12 0.72 -5.94
N PRO A 19 -13.66 -0.50 -5.82
CA PRO A 19 -13.57 -1.24 -4.56
C PRO A 19 -12.12 -1.54 -4.17
N LEU A 20 -11.17 -1.53 -5.12
CA LEU A 20 -9.76 -1.84 -4.86
C LEU A 20 -9.02 -0.77 -4.04
N ILE A 21 -9.65 0.37 -3.72
CA ILE A 21 -9.08 1.38 -2.80
C ILE A 21 -9.05 0.93 -1.34
N TYR A 22 -9.73 -0.17 -1.00
CA TYR A 22 -9.66 -0.81 0.32
C TYR A 22 -8.69 -2.00 0.34
N GLY A 23 -7.79 -2.06 -0.64
CA GLY A 23 -6.77 -3.08 -0.77
C GLY A 23 -5.81 -3.13 0.41
N GLN A 24 -5.09 -4.25 0.52
CA GLN A 24 -4.14 -4.47 1.61
C GLN A 24 -2.81 -4.97 1.06
N PHE A 25 -1.75 -4.81 1.85
CA PHE A 25 -0.40 -5.16 1.47
C PHE A 25 0.22 -6.12 2.50
N ILE A 26 0.88 -7.16 2.01
CA ILE A 26 1.66 -8.11 2.82
C ILE A 26 3.07 -8.24 2.23
N GLU A 27 4.06 -8.22 3.12
CA GLU A 27 5.46 -8.38 2.76
C GLU A 27 6.13 -9.44 3.61
N HIS A 28 7.16 -10.08 3.07
CA HIS A 28 8.15 -10.82 3.87
C HIS A 28 9.02 -9.85 4.70
N MET A 29 8.37 -9.14 5.63
CA MET A 29 8.97 -8.24 6.60
C MET A 29 8.50 -8.69 7.98
N GLY A 30 9.45 -8.78 8.91
CA GLY A 30 9.26 -9.20 10.30
C GLY A 30 8.26 -10.35 10.46
N ARG A 31 7.14 -10.07 11.15
CA ARG A 31 6.10 -11.07 11.46
C ARG A 31 4.83 -10.92 10.62
N CYS A 32 4.86 -10.23 9.47
CA CYS A 32 3.67 -10.06 8.65
C CYS A 32 3.17 -11.41 8.11
N ILE A 33 4.06 -12.16 7.47
CA ILE A 33 3.79 -13.53 7.02
C ILE A 33 3.96 -14.53 8.17
N TYR A 34 5.19 -14.76 8.60
CA TYR A 34 5.51 -15.79 9.60
C TYR A 34 5.16 -15.33 11.02
N GLY A 35 4.34 -16.12 11.73
CA GLY A 35 3.83 -15.75 13.06
C GLY A 35 2.79 -14.61 13.02
N GLY A 36 2.31 -14.28 11.83
CA GLY A 36 1.16 -13.42 11.56
C GLY A 36 0.11 -14.22 10.79
N ILE A 37 0.12 -14.11 9.46
CA ILE A 37 -0.83 -14.81 8.59
C ILE A 37 -0.60 -16.33 8.59
N PHE A 38 0.66 -16.75 8.59
CA PHE A 38 1.07 -18.13 8.37
C PHE A 38 1.94 -18.64 9.52
N GLU A 39 1.45 -19.68 10.19
CA GLU A 39 2.12 -20.28 11.36
C GLU A 39 1.72 -21.77 11.51
N PRO A 40 2.21 -22.68 10.65
CA PRO A 40 1.71 -24.06 10.56
C PRO A 40 1.76 -24.87 11.85
N ASP A 41 2.72 -24.59 12.73
CA ASP A 41 2.89 -25.30 13.99
C ASP A 41 2.00 -24.73 15.13
N SER A 42 1.24 -23.68 14.85
CA SER A 42 0.35 -23.02 15.81
C SER A 42 -0.91 -23.84 16.07
N PRO A 43 -1.41 -23.91 17.32
CA PRO A 43 -2.74 -24.48 17.59
C PRO A 43 -3.87 -23.67 16.94
N LEU A 44 -3.60 -22.44 16.52
CA LEU A 44 -4.55 -21.57 15.83
C LEU A 44 -4.57 -21.80 14.31
N ALA A 45 -3.60 -22.54 13.76
CA ALA A 45 -3.51 -22.80 12.34
C ALA A 45 -4.61 -23.75 11.83
N ASP A 46 -4.97 -23.60 10.56
CA ASP A 46 -5.69 -24.59 9.79
C ASP A 46 -4.73 -25.63 9.17
N GLU A 47 -5.29 -26.56 8.38
CA GLU A 47 -4.52 -27.63 7.74
C GLU A 47 -3.53 -27.14 6.67
N LEU A 48 -3.72 -25.93 6.15
CA LEU A 48 -2.84 -25.31 5.15
C LEU A 48 -1.70 -24.52 5.80
N GLY A 49 -1.87 -24.17 7.07
CA GLY A 49 -0.92 -23.46 7.91
C GLY A 49 -1.28 -21.99 8.16
N PHE A 50 -2.44 -21.53 7.68
CA PHE A 50 -2.91 -20.18 7.94
C PHE A 50 -3.54 -20.10 9.33
N ARG A 51 -3.32 -18.99 10.02
CA ARG A 51 -3.99 -18.75 11.29
C ARG A 51 -5.48 -18.48 11.10
N ARG A 52 -6.33 -19.30 11.71
CA ARG A 52 -7.80 -19.25 11.53
C ARG A 52 -8.41 -17.95 12.02
N ASP A 53 -7.95 -17.45 13.15
CA ASP A 53 -8.40 -16.19 13.74
C ASP A 53 -7.96 -14.97 12.90
N VAL A 54 -6.76 -15.03 12.31
CA VAL A 54 -6.32 -14.02 11.33
C VAL A 54 -7.17 -14.08 10.07
N LEU A 55 -7.40 -15.26 9.49
CA LEU A 55 -8.26 -15.41 8.31
C LEU A 55 -9.68 -14.88 8.57
N GLU A 56 -10.26 -15.13 9.74
CA GLU A 56 -11.57 -14.59 10.11
C GLU A 56 -11.55 -13.05 10.14
N ALA A 57 -10.53 -12.44 10.75
CA ALA A 57 -10.37 -10.99 10.76
C ALA A 57 -10.19 -10.40 9.35
N LEU A 58 -9.42 -11.06 8.49
CA LEU A 58 -9.21 -10.64 7.10
C LEU A 58 -10.48 -10.75 6.25
N ARG A 59 -11.30 -11.81 6.44
CA ARG A 59 -12.61 -11.92 5.77
C ARG A 59 -13.55 -10.79 6.21
N ALA A 60 -13.51 -10.39 7.49
CA ALA A 60 -14.29 -9.27 8.00
C ALA A 60 -13.86 -7.92 7.39
N LEU A 61 -12.59 -7.76 7.00
CA LEU A 61 -12.10 -6.58 6.27
C LEU A 61 -12.54 -6.54 4.79
N ARG A 62 -13.09 -7.64 4.25
CA ARG A 62 -13.49 -7.81 2.85
C ARG A 62 -12.40 -7.33 1.88
N VAL A 63 -11.17 -7.76 2.12
CA VAL A 63 -9.99 -7.37 1.34
C VAL A 63 -10.28 -7.58 -0.16
N PRO A 64 -10.30 -6.52 -0.99
CA PRO A 64 -10.68 -6.63 -2.40
C PRO A 64 -9.50 -7.01 -3.29
N ILE A 65 -8.29 -6.59 -2.91
CA ILE A 65 -7.02 -6.87 -3.58
C ILE A 65 -5.91 -6.95 -2.53
N LEU A 66 -4.94 -7.85 -2.74
CA LEU A 66 -3.85 -8.10 -1.80
C LEU A 66 -2.51 -8.07 -2.55
N ARG A 67 -1.62 -7.14 -2.20
CA ARG A 67 -0.26 -7.04 -2.79
C ARG A 67 0.74 -7.94 -2.06
N TYR A 68 1.61 -8.61 -2.82
CA TYR A 68 2.63 -9.58 -2.40
C TYR A 68 3.77 -9.63 -3.44
N PRO A 69 5.03 -10.03 -3.14
CA PRO A 69 5.61 -10.50 -1.88
C PRO A 69 6.20 -9.42 -1.00
N GLY A 70 6.14 -8.17 -1.45
CA GLY A 70 6.75 -7.08 -0.77
C GLY A 70 6.83 -5.82 -1.58
N GLY A 71 7.21 -4.77 -0.87
CA GLY A 71 7.87 -3.62 -1.40
C GLY A 71 9.32 -4.01 -1.62
N CYS A 72 10.23 -3.53 -0.79
CA CYS A 72 11.66 -3.71 -1.01
C CYS A 72 12.10 -5.19 -1.11
N PHE A 73 11.46 -6.10 -0.35
CA PHE A 73 11.76 -7.53 -0.45
C PHE A 73 11.58 -8.11 -1.86
N SER A 74 10.63 -7.57 -2.64
CA SER A 74 10.29 -8.10 -3.96
C SER A 74 11.42 -7.96 -4.98
N ASP A 75 12.27 -6.93 -4.88
CA ASP A 75 13.38 -6.67 -5.81
C ASP A 75 14.60 -7.58 -5.62
N GLU A 76 14.53 -8.49 -4.65
CA GLU A 76 15.52 -9.56 -4.44
C GLU A 76 14.88 -10.95 -4.34
N TYR A 77 13.57 -11.06 -4.61
CA TYR A 77 12.84 -12.31 -4.49
C TYR A 77 12.79 -13.08 -5.80
N HIS A 78 13.32 -14.31 -5.80
CA HIS A 78 13.18 -15.25 -6.91
C HIS A 78 12.00 -16.19 -6.63
N TRP A 79 10.90 -16.01 -7.35
CA TRP A 79 9.61 -16.64 -7.02
C TRP A 79 9.63 -18.17 -7.02
N ARG A 80 10.57 -18.77 -7.77
CA ARG A 80 10.77 -20.22 -7.82
C ARG A 80 11.23 -20.81 -6.50
N ASP A 81 11.87 -20.01 -5.66
CA ASP A 81 12.28 -20.44 -4.34
C ASP A 81 11.07 -20.70 -3.44
N GLY A 82 9.93 -20.06 -3.73
CA GLY A 82 8.67 -20.19 -2.99
C GLY A 82 7.69 -21.23 -3.53
N ILE A 83 8.05 -22.11 -4.46
CA ILE A 83 7.13 -23.12 -5.02
C ILE A 83 7.62 -24.56 -4.80
N GLY A 84 6.75 -25.53 -5.06
CA GLY A 84 7.07 -26.95 -4.88
C GLY A 84 7.12 -27.37 -3.40
N PRO A 85 7.63 -28.58 -3.09
CA PRO A 85 7.62 -29.11 -1.74
C PRO A 85 8.41 -28.24 -0.76
N ARG A 86 7.78 -27.80 0.33
CA ARG A 86 8.32 -26.81 1.29
C ARG A 86 9.68 -27.22 1.87
N GLU A 87 9.90 -28.52 2.08
CA GLU A 87 11.15 -29.07 2.61
C GLU A 87 12.35 -28.99 1.65
N ARG A 88 12.10 -28.72 0.36
CA ARG A 88 13.13 -28.56 -0.67
C ARG A 88 13.39 -27.10 -1.06
N ARG A 89 12.59 -26.17 -0.55
CA ARG A 89 12.73 -24.74 -0.82
C ARG A 89 13.99 -24.20 -0.13
N PRO A 90 14.78 -23.33 -0.79
CA PRO A 90 15.99 -22.78 -0.19
C PRO A 90 15.64 -21.90 1.00
N ARG A 91 16.56 -21.82 1.97
CA ARG A 91 16.42 -20.97 3.16
C ARG A 91 17.56 -19.96 3.19
N TYR A 92 17.22 -18.70 3.39
CA TYR A 92 18.17 -17.60 3.46
C TYR A 92 18.29 -17.11 4.90
N GLN A 93 19.50 -17.13 5.46
CA GLN A 93 19.74 -16.59 6.80
C GLN A 93 19.58 -15.06 6.84
N GLU A 94 19.80 -14.41 5.70
CA GLU A 94 19.68 -12.97 5.53
C GLU A 94 18.86 -12.69 4.28
N GLN A 95 17.79 -11.93 4.44
CA GLN A 95 17.00 -11.35 3.36
C GLN A 95 17.27 -9.85 3.22
N TYR A 96 16.55 -9.17 2.33
CA TYR A 96 16.73 -7.73 2.07
C TYR A 96 16.72 -6.92 3.37
N TRP A 97 15.65 -7.06 4.16
CA TRP A 97 15.47 -6.32 5.41
C TRP A 97 16.57 -6.56 6.44
N THR A 98 17.11 -7.79 6.51
CA THR A 98 18.24 -8.12 7.39
C THR A 98 19.47 -7.30 7.03
N ARG A 99 19.79 -7.25 5.72
CA ARG A 99 20.95 -6.52 5.19
C ARG A 99 20.75 -5.01 5.33
N TRP A 100 19.55 -4.53 5.03
CA TRP A 100 19.21 -3.11 5.06
C TRP A 100 19.39 -2.51 6.46
N VAL A 101 18.74 -3.07 7.48
CA VAL A 101 18.82 -2.49 8.84
C VAL A 101 20.22 -2.58 9.43
N ARG A 102 21.01 -3.58 9.06
CA ARG A 102 22.44 -3.67 9.43
C ARG A 102 23.27 -2.59 8.75
N ARG A 103 23.09 -2.39 7.43
CA ARG A 103 23.75 -1.31 6.69
C ARG A 103 23.37 0.06 7.23
N TRP A 104 22.14 0.21 7.68
CA TRP A 104 21.62 1.42 8.30
C TRP A 104 22.13 1.63 9.75
N GLY A 105 22.90 0.69 10.30
CA GLY A 105 23.52 0.82 11.61
C GLY A 105 22.59 0.45 12.78
N ARG A 106 21.53 -0.33 12.53
CA ARG A 106 20.57 -0.83 13.52
C ARG A 106 20.55 -2.37 13.54
N PRO A 107 21.70 -3.05 13.77
CA PRO A 107 21.78 -4.51 13.70
C PRO A 107 20.88 -5.23 14.73
N GLU A 108 20.51 -4.57 15.83
CA GLU A 108 19.58 -5.08 16.83
C GLU A 108 18.14 -5.27 16.29
N LEU A 109 17.79 -4.56 15.21
CA LEU A 109 16.49 -4.72 14.54
C LEU A 109 16.48 -5.86 13.50
N ALA A 110 17.65 -6.43 13.17
CA ALA A 110 17.79 -7.39 12.07
C ALA A 110 16.87 -8.60 12.20
N SER A 111 16.82 -9.24 13.37
CA SER A 111 15.96 -10.41 13.59
C SER A 111 14.47 -10.08 13.70
N LEU A 112 14.13 -8.81 13.96
CA LEU A 112 12.76 -8.37 14.16
C LEU A 112 12.12 -7.91 12.84
N ILE A 113 12.88 -7.21 12.00
CA ILE A 113 12.41 -6.64 10.74
C ILE A 113 12.76 -7.54 9.54
N GLY A 114 13.89 -8.24 9.59
CA GLY A 114 14.35 -9.16 8.54
C GLY A 114 14.78 -10.51 9.11
N PRO A 115 13.87 -11.32 9.68
CA PRO A 115 14.19 -12.67 10.10
C PRO A 115 14.63 -13.53 8.89
N PRO A 116 15.27 -14.69 9.11
CA PRO A 116 15.61 -15.63 8.03
C PRO A 116 14.39 -15.99 7.16
N GLU A 117 14.56 -15.96 5.84
CA GLU A 117 13.53 -16.35 4.89
C GLU A 117 13.56 -17.88 4.69
N THR A 118 12.43 -18.53 4.95
CA THR A 118 12.32 -20.00 4.82
C THR A 118 11.73 -20.46 3.50
N ASN A 119 11.15 -19.53 2.74
CA ASN A 119 10.30 -19.72 1.58
C ASN A 119 9.13 -20.69 1.79
N ALA A 120 8.77 -20.97 3.05
CA ALA A 120 7.66 -21.87 3.37
C ALA A 120 6.30 -21.29 2.98
N PHE A 121 6.21 -19.96 2.92
CA PHE A 121 5.10 -19.25 2.30
C PHE A 121 5.59 -18.63 0.99
N GLY A 122 5.11 -19.12 -0.14
CA GLY A 122 5.45 -18.57 -1.45
C GLY A 122 4.23 -18.40 -2.33
N THR A 123 4.42 -18.48 -3.64
CA THR A 123 3.36 -18.20 -4.63
C THR A 123 2.12 -19.06 -4.42
N ASP A 124 2.28 -20.36 -4.18
CA ASP A 124 1.13 -21.27 -4.06
C ASP A 124 0.32 -21.00 -2.77
N GLU A 125 1.00 -20.73 -1.65
CA GLU A 125 0.33 -20.31 -0.40
C GLU A 125 -0.37 -18.96 -0.57
N TYR A 126 0.28 -17.98 -1.20
CA TYR A 126 -0.30 -16.67 -1.46
C TYR A 126 -1.58 -16.73 -2.31
N LEU A 127 -1.56 -17.46 -3.42
CA LEU A 127 -2.75 -17.57 -4.27
C LEU A 127 -3.88 -18.33 -3.56
N THR A 128 -3.53 -19.29 -2.71
CA THR A 128 -4.52 -19.98 -1.85
C THR A 128 -5.14 -19.02 -0.84
N LEU A 129 -4.34 -18.17 -0.20
CA LEU A 129 -4.83 -17.11 0.69
C LEU A 129 -5.78 -16.16 -0.05
N CYS A 130 -5.42 -15.71 -1.25
CA CYS A 130 -6.29 -14.86 -2.05
C CYS A 130 -7.63 -15.53 -2.37
N ALA A 131 -7.63 -16.82 -2.70
CA ALA A 131 -8.85 -17.58 -2.93
C ALA A 131 -9.71 -17.73 -1.67
N GLU A 132 -9.09 -18.00 -0.51
CA GLU A 132 -9.77 -18.10 0.80
C GLU A 132 -10.43 -16.79 1.25
N LEU A 133 -9.85 -15.65 0.84
CA LEU A 133 -10.39 -14.31 1.10
C LEU A 133 -11.34 -13.82 0.01
N GLY A 134 -11.37 -14.48 -1.16
CA GLY A 134 -12.08 -14.00 -2.34
C GLY A 134 -11.52 -12.69 -2.90
N CYS A 135 -10.23 -12.41 -2.69
CA CYS A 135 -9.59 -11.17 -3.10
C CYS A 135 -8.77 -11.34 -4.39
N GLN A 136 -8.52 -10.22 -5.07
CA GLN A 136 -7.68 -10.20 -6.26
C GLN A 136 -6.19 -10.27 -5.88
N PRO A 137 -5.39 -11.16 -6.49
CA PRO A 137 -3.95 -11.15 -6.33
C PRO A 137 -3.29 -10.02 -7.14
N TYR A 138 -2.46 -9.21 -6.46
CA TYR A 138 -1.49 -8.28 -7.05
C TYR A 138 -0.08 -8.79 -6.74
N LEU A 139 0.65 -9.19 -7.80
CA LEU A 139 2.09 -9.48 -7.70
C LEU A 139 2.98 -8.26 -7.97
N ASN A 140 3.90 -8.00 -7.07
CA ASN A 140 5.05 -7.12 -7.33
C ASN A 140 6.21 -7.98 -7.81
N VAL A 141 6.59 -7.86 -9.09
CA VAL A 141 7.69 -8.65 -9.67
C VAL A 141 9.02 -8.00 -9.38
N ASN A 142 10.04 -8.84 -9.22
CA ASN A 142 11.42 -8.43 -9.00
C ASN A 142 11.96 -7.67 -10.22
N HIS A 143 12.16 -6.36 -10.06
CA HIS A 143 12.85 -5.53 -11.06
C HIS A 143 14.36 -5.46 -10.77
N GLY A 144 14.73 -5.53 -9.49
CA GLY A 144 16.09 -5.24 -9.04
C GLY A 144 17.16 -6.24 -9.49
N THR A 145 16.93 -7.53 -9.27
CA THR A 145 17.93 -8.60 -9.50
C THR A 145 17.52 -9.60 -10.57
N ASP A 146 16.31 -9.48 -11.08
CA ASP A 146 15.70 -10.47 -11.95
C ASP A 146 15.44 -9.93 -13.38
N THR A 147 14.87 -10.77 -14.24
CA THR A 147 14.71 -10.53 -15.68
C THR A 147 13.24 -10.38 -16.08
N PRO A 148 12.96 -9.65 -17.17
CA PRO A 148 11.63 -9.64 -17.80
C PRO A 148 11.06 -11.04 -18.10
N GLU A 149 11.93 -11.98 -18.48
CA GLU A 149 11.59 -13.38 -18.72
C GLU A 149 11.08 -14.08 -17.45
N GLU A 150 11.79 -13.97 -16.34
CA GLU A 150 11.38 -14.60 -15.09
C GLU A 150 10.06 -14.04 -14.56
N ALA A 151 9.85 -12.73 -14.65
CA ALA A 151 8.58 -12.10 -14.30
C ALA A 151 7.42 -12.63 -15.17
N ALA A 152 7.62 -12.77 -16.48
CA ALA A 152 6.62 -13.34 -17.37
C ALA A 152 6.37 -14.83 -17.07
N GLU A 153 7.41 -15.60 -16.73
CA GLU A 153 7.26 -16.99 -16.32
C GLU A 153 6.48 -17.12 -15.01
N TRP A 154 6.65 -16.18 -14.06
CA TRP A 154 5.86 -16.12 -12.84
C TRP A 154 4.39 -15.87 -13.13
N VAL A 155 4.07 -14.86 -13.95
CA VAL A 155 2.69 -14.56 -14.36
C VAL A 155 2.08 -15.75 -15.11
N ALA A 156 2.84 -16.41 -15.99
CA ALA A 156 2.40 -17.62 -16.68
C ALA A 156 2.10 -18.77 -15.70
N TYR A 157 2.96 -18.98 -14.70
CA TYR A 157 2.74 -19.96 -13.65
C TYR A 157 1.44 -19.66 -12.89
N CYS A 158 1.22 -18.41 -12.49
CA CYS A 158 0.00 -18.01 -11.81
C CYS A 158 -1.23 -18.18 -12.70
N ASN A 159 -1.22 -17.73 -13.95
CA ASN A 159 -2.46 -17.57 -14.72
C ASN A 159 -2.73 -18.67 -15.75
N ARG A 160 -1.78 -19.52 -16.14
CA ARG A 160 -1.99 -20.53 -17.20
C ARG A 160 -2.25 -21.94 -16.68
N ARG A 161 -1.98 -22.19 -15.40
CA ARG A 161 -2.21 -23.49 -14.78
C ARG A 161 -3.71 -23.69 -14.47
N PRO A 162 -4.32 -24.83 -14.84
CA PRO A 162 -5.71 -25.12 -14.51
C PRO A 162 -6.01 -25.17 -13.01
N GLU A 163 -5.03 -25.58 -12.21
CA GLU A 163 -5.13 -25.77 -10.76
C GLU A 163 -4.92 -24.51 -9.92
N THR A 164 -4.61 -23.36 -10.55
CA THR A 164 -4.40 -22.11 -9.81
C THR A 164 -5.67 -21.70 -9.06
N PRO A 165 -5.60 -21.50 -7.73
CA PRO A 165 -6.77 -21.18 -6.91
C PRO A 165 -7.28 -19.73 -7.13
N ALA A 166 -6.39 -18.78 -7.43
CA ALA A 166 -6.73 -17.39 -7.77
C ALA A 166 -5.79 -16.87 -8.86
N ARG A 167 -6.33 -16.16 -9.86
CA ARG A 167 -5.55 -15.60 -10.98
C ARG A 167 -5.13 -14.17 -10.67
N VAL A 168 -3.86 -13.87 -10.94
CA VAL A 168 -3.27 -12.54 -10.76
C VAL A 168 -3.95 -11.55 -11.71
N SER A 169 -4.40 -10.41 -11.19
CA SER A 169 -5.06 -9.37 -11.98
C SER A 169 -4.19 -8.12 -12.17
N VAL A 170 -3.28 -7.85 -11.24
CA VAL A 170 -2.37 -6.69 -11.27
C VAL A 170 -0.93 -7.17 -11.11
N VAL A 171 -0.04 -6.61 -11.93
CA VAL A 171 1.40 -6.85 -11.87
C VAL A 171 2.12 -5.50 -11.76
N GLY A 172 2.71 -5.25 -10.59
CA GLY A 172 3.64 -4.14 -10.35
C GLY A 172 5.05 -4.54 -10.75
N VAL A 173 5.76 -3.67 -11.46
CA VAL A 173 7.13 -3.94 -11.93
C VAL A 173 8.14 -3.21 -11.04
N GLY A 174 8.71 -3.94 -10.08
CA GLY A 174 9.65 -3.39 -9.09
C GLY A 174 8.99 -2.64 -7.94
N ASN A 175 9.79 -2.26 -6.96
CA ASN A 175 9.38 -1.44 -5.84
C ASN A 175 10.26 -0.19 -5.73
N GLU A 176 9.67 0.96 -5.42
CA GLU A 176 10.35 2.23 -5.10
C GLU A 176 11.67 2.50 -5.88
N VAL A 177 11.72 2.16 -7.17
CA VAL A 177 12.95 2.10 -8.00
C VAL A 177 13.68 3.45 -8.08
N PHE A 178 13.03 4.53 -7.65
CA PHE A 178 13.62 5.86 -7.48
C PHE A 178 14.58 5.98 -6.27
N GLY A 179 14.41 5.15 -5.24
CA GLY A 179 15.05 5.28 -3.94
C GLY A 179 16.40 4.55 -3.85
N PHE A 180 17.43 5.21 -3.33
CA PHE A 180 18.77 4.62 -3.20
C PHE A 180 18.86 3.39 -2.29
N TRP A 181 17.82 3.16 -1.48
CA TRP A 181 17.69 1.98 -0.63
C TRP A 181 17.34 0.74 -1.45
N GLU A 182 16.64 0.91 -2.57
CA GLU A 182 16.20 -0.20 -3.38
C GLU A 182 17.31 -0.83 -4.21
N THR A 183 17.21 -2.15 -4.32
CA THR A 183 18.06 -2.92 -5.20
C THR A 183 17.61 -2.72 -6.64
N GLY A 184 18.55 -2.34 -7.50
CA GLY A 184 18.26 -1.98 -8.90
C GLY A 184 17.69 -0.57 -9.09
N HIS A 185 17.78 0.31 -8.08
CA HIS A 185 17.35 1.70 -8.24
C HIS A 185 18.01 2.37 -9.45
N CYS A 186 17.24 3.18 -10.16
CA CYS A 186 17.71 3.86 -11.36
C CYS A 186 16.96 5.18 -11.59
N SER A 187 17.31 5.91 -12.65
CA SER A 187 16.56 7.11 -13.05
C SER A 187 15.22 6.77 -13.71
N GLY A 188 14.32 7.76 -13.82
CA GLY A 188 12.99 7.55 -14.41
C GLY A 188 13.02 7.13 -15.89
N ASP A 189 13.97 7.66 -16.68
CA ASP A 189 14.16 7.27 -18.09
C ASP A 189 14.68 5.83 -18.23
N GLU A 190 15.63 5.44 -17.37
CA GLU A 190 16.13 4.06 -17.32
C GLU A 190 15.02 3.09 -16.91
N TYR A 191 14.27 3.44 -15.85
CA TYR A 191 13.16 2.64 -15.38
C TYR A 191 12.06 2.50 -16.44
N GLY A 192 11.72 3.58 -17.16
CA GLY A 192 10.76 3.52 -18.26
C GLY A 192 11.17 2.54 -19.35
N ARG A 193 12.47 2.49 -19.70
CA ARG A 193 13.00 1.49 -20.65
C ARG A 193 12.92 0.07 -20.11
N HIS A 194 13.22 -0.15 -18.83
CA HIS A 194 13.05 -1.45 -18.18
C HIS A 194 11.57 -1.87 -18.16
N PHE A 195 10.67 -0.97 -17.77
CA PHE A 195 9.24 -1.23 -17.70
C PHE A 195 8.68 -1.71 -19.05
N LEU A 196 9.10 -1.10 -20.17
CA LEU A 196 8.70 -1.57 -21.51
C LEU A 196 9.14 -3.02 -21.79
N GLN A 197 10.34 -3.41 -21.37
CA GLN A 197 10.84 -4.77 -21.54
C GLN A 197 10.02 -5.78 -20.72
N PHE A 198 9.74 -5.46 -19.44
CA PHE A 198 8.88 -6.28 -18.59
C PHE A 198 7.46 -6.38 -19.16
N ALA A 199 6.86 -5.24 -19.52
CA ALA A 199 5.52 -5.17 -20.08
C ALA A 199 5.36 -6.00 -21.36
N GLU A 200 6.34 -5.96 -22.26
CA GLU A 200 6.35 -6.78 -23.49
C GLU A 200 6.30 -8.27 -23.16
N LYS A 201 7.12 -8.74 -22.22
CA LYS A 201 7.20 -10.17 -21.88
C LYS A 201 5.97 -10.64 -21.11
N ILE A 202 5.50 -9.85 -20.14
CA ILE A 202 4.31 -10.16 -19.36
C ILE A 202 3.07 -10.21 -20.26
N ARG A 203 2.86 -9.23 -21.15
CA ARG A 203 1.70 -9.23 -22.05
C ARG A 203 1.69 -10.35 -23.08
N ARG A 204 2.85 -10.93 -23.41
CA ARG A 204 2.93 -12.15 -24.23
C ARG A 204 2.38 -13.37 -23.52
N VAL A 205 2.50 -13.42 -22.19
CA VAL A 205 1.98 -14.54 -21.41
C VAL A 205 0.51 -14.33 -21.00
N ASP A 206 0.16 -13.10 -20.67
CA ASP A 206 -1.20 -12.72 -20.28
C ASP A 206 -1.42 -11.24 -20.62
N ALA A 207 -2.30 -10.98 -21.60
CA ALA A 207 -2.59 -9.62 -22.05
C ALA A 207 -3.66 -8.91 -21.20
N GLU A 208 -4.35 -9.66 -20.33
CA GLU A 208 -5.47 -9.14 -19.55
C GLU A 208 -5.02 -8.55 -18.20
N VAL A 209 -3.81 -8.90 -17.72
CA VAL A 209 -3.28 -8.32 -16.49
C VAL A 209 -3.05 -6.81 -16.64
N LYS A 210 -3.34 -6.10 -15.56
CA LYS A 210 -3.03 -4.67 -15.45
C LYS A 210 -1.59 -4.47 -15.03
N LEU A 211 -0.89 -3.58 -15.72
CA LEU A 211 0.51 -3.28 -15.43
C LEU A 211 0.64 -1.99 -14.66
N LEU A 212 1.41 -2.04 -13.58
CA LEU A 212 1.65 -0.94 -12.67
C LEU A 212 3.13 -0.58 -12.65
N ALA A 213 3.43 0.68 -12.93
CA ALA A 213 4.78 1.23 -12.87
C ALA A 213 4.97 2.03 -11.58
N THR A 214 6.17 1.99 -11.01
CA THR A 214 6.52 2.74 -9.81
C THR A 214 6.61 4.23 -10.10
N GLY A 215 5.75 5.03 -9.48
CA GLY A 215 5.91 6.49 -9.44
C GLY A 215 6.88 6.90 -8.33
N ALA A 216 7.25 8.17 -8.29
CA ALA A 216 8.11 8.70 -7.22
C ALA A 216 7.50 9.95 -6.57
N PRO A 217 7.77 10.20 -5.27
CA PRO A 217 7.37 11.43 -4.63
C PRO A 217 8.14 12.62 -5.24
N ARG A 218 7.58 13.82 -5.10
CA ARG A 218 8.09 15.06 -5.74
C ARG A 218 9.56 15.37 -5.43
N THR A 219 10.08 14.86 -4.30
CA THR A 219 11.49 14.97 -3.91
C THR A 219 12.45 14.31 -4.92
N TYR A 220 11.98 13.34 -5.71
CA TYR A 220 12.72 12.67 -6.79
C TYR A 220 12.52 13.34 -8.17
N SER A 221 12.02 14.59 -8.16
CA SER A 221 11.96 15.47 -9.33
C SER A 221 11.34 14.80 -10.56
N ALA A 222 11.99 14.91 -11.72
CA ALA A 222 11.50 14.48 -13.03
C ALA A 222 11.27 12.96 -13.17
N PHE A 223 11.52 12.13 -12.15
CA PHE A 223 11.41 10.68 -12.25
C PHE A 223 10.08 10.23 -12.86
N THR A 224 8.94 10.64 -12.28
CA THR A 224 7.61 10.24 -12.77
C THR A 224 7.35 10.81 -14.17
N ALA A 225 7.75 12.06 -14.43
CA ALA A 225 7.59 12.67 -15.75
C ALA A 225 8.44 11.98 -16.84
N ASP A 226 9.65 11.52 -16.49
CA ASP A 226 10.55 10.77 -17.39
C ASP A 226 10.01 9.38 -17.67
N LEU A 227 9.54 8.68 -16.64
CA LEU A 227 8.84 7.41 -16.75
C LEU A 227 7.63 7.51 -17.69
N LEU A 228 6.75 8.50 -17.47
CA LEU A 228 5.55 8.69 -18.28
C LEU A 228 5.90 8.97 -19.74
N ARG A 229 6.95 9.77 -19.99
CA ARG A 229 7.43 10.03 -21.36
C ARG A 229 7.97 8.78 -22.04
N ALA A 230 8.70 7.94 -21.31
CA ALA A 230 9.32 6.74 -21.85
C ALA A 230 8.29 5.61 -22.09
N ALA A 231 7.36 5.39 -21.15
CA ALA A 231 6.55 4.18 -21.11
C ALA A 231 5.05 4.38 -20.84
N GLY A 232 4.58 5.62 -20.62
CA GLY A 232 3.22 5.91 -20.13
C GLY A 232 2.06 5.27 -20.91
N PRO A 233 2.07 5.18 -22.25
CA PRO A 233 1.01 4.48 -22.98
C PRO A 233 0.92 2.97 -22.73
N THR A 234 1.94 2.37 -22.10
CA THR A 234 2.01 0.92 -21.85
C THR A 234 1.48 0.54 -20.46
N MET A 235 1.52 1.45 -19.49
CA MET A 235 1.06 1.18 -18.12
C MET A 235 -0.44 1.44 -17.96
N ASP A 236 -1.07 0.69 -17.06
CA ASP A 236 -2.45 0.93 -16.62
C ASP A 236 -2.44 1.84 -15.36
N TYR A 237 -1.45 1.64 -14.49
CA TYR A 237 -1.32 2.34 -13.21
C TYR A 237 0.07 2.95 -12.99
N VAL A 238 0.10 4.07 -12.27
CA VAL A 238 1.31 4.59 -11.62
C VAL A 238 1.15 4.46 -10.12
N SER A 239 2.14 3.85 -9.46
CA SER A 239 2.20 3.67 -8.01
C SER A 239 2.50 5.00 -7.30
N VAL A 240 1.95 5.17 -6.12
CA VAL A 240 2.24 6.29 -5.21
C VAL A 240 2.44 5.70 -3.83
N HIS A 241 3.56 6.04 -3.21
CA HIS A 241 3.88 5.64 -1.85
C HIS A 241 3.99 6.90 -1.00
N ALA A 242 3.30 6.93 0.14
CA ALA A 242 3.42 8.03 1.08
C ALA A 242 3.15 7.57 2.50
N PHE A 243 4.10 7.83 3.38
CA PHE A 243 3.94 7.63 4.81
C PHE A 243 3.82 8.96 5.54
N HIS A 244 3.23 8.92 6.72
CA HIS A 244 3.21 10.03 7.64
C HIS A 244 3.98 9.66 8.92
N PRO A 245 4.96 10.45 9.37
CA PRO A 245 5.59 11.57 8.66
C PRO A 245 6.24 11.17 7.31
N PRO A 246 6.50 12.13 6.39
CA PRO A 246 7.08 11.85 5.07
C PRO A 246 8.44 11.16 5.08
N VAL A 247 9.21 11.33 6.16
CA VAL A 247 10.41 10.54 6.44
C VAL A 247 10.03 9.50 7.48
N PRO A 248 9.88 8.22 7.12
CA PRO A 248 9.45 7.22 8.09
C PRO A 248 10.45 7.03 9.22
N GLY A 249 9.91 6.75 10.40
CA GLY A 249 10.70 6.29 11.53
C GLY A 249 11.54 7.35 12.25
N MET A 250 11.13 8.62 12.20
CA MET A 250 11.84 9.73 12.86
C MET A 250 11.88 9.61 14.38
N ARG A 251 10.72 9.47 15.03
CA ARG A 251 10.59 9.40 16.50
C ARG A 251 9.24 8.79 16.92
N PRO A 252 9.15 8.19 18.12
CA PRO A 252 7.88 7.73 18.66
C PRO A 252 6.83 8.84 18.74
N LEU A 253 5.57 8.44 18.58
CA LEU A 253 4.42 9.32 18.75
C LEU A 253 4.26 9.71 20.22
N ARG A 254 4.14 11.01 20.50
CA ARG A 254 3.89 11.53 21.85
C ARG A 254 2.41 11.64 22.12
N ASP A 255 2.02 11.58 23.39
CA ASP A 255 0.66 11.89 23.82
C ASP A 255 0.52 13.38 24.12
N ASP A 256 0.62 14.22 23.08
CA ASP A 256 0.50 15.67 23.17
C ASP A 256 -0.29 16.28 22.00
N GLU A 257 -0.65 17.54 22.18
CA GLU A 257 -1.48 18.29 21.22
C GLU A 257 -0.78 18.53 19.86
N PRO A 258 0.53 18.88 19.81
CA PRO A 258 1.24 19.01 18.52
C PRO A 258 1.22 17.72 17.69
N ASP A 259 1.50 16.57 18.29
CA ASP A 259 1.47 15.28 17.57
C ASP A 259 0.04 14.90 17.18
N TYR A 260 -0.94 15.18 18.03
CA TYR A 260 -2.35 14.99 17.69
C TYR A 260 -2.71 15.75 16.40
N TRP A 261 -2.42 17.05 16.33
CA TRP A 261 -2.76 17.88 15.17
C TRP A 261 -1.99 17.49 13.92
N ALA A 262 -0.72 17.11 14.05
CA ALA A 262 0.07 16.61 12.92
C ALA A 262 -0.54 15.32 12.33
N VAL A 263 -0.86 14.34 13.18
CA VAL A 263 -1.43 13.06 12.73
C VAL A 263 -2.79 13.24 12.07
N VAL A 264 -3.72 14.00 12.66
CA VAL A 264 -5.06 14.20 12.07
C VAL A 264 -5.03 15.05 10.81
N ALA A 265 -4.00 15.88 10.62
CA ALA A 265 -3.74 16.60 9.37
C ALA A 265 -2.99 15.74 8.33
N GLY A 266 -2.43 14.61 8.74
CA GLY A 266 -1.71 13.64 7.90
C GLY A 266 -2.37 13.31 6.55
N PRO A 267 -3.71 13.15 6.43
CA PRO A 267 -4.36 12.88 5.15
C PRO A 267 -4.04 13.93 4.06
N TYR A 268 -3.91 15.19 4.46
CA TYR A 268 -3.58 16.30 3.56
C TYR A 268 -2.10 16.32 3.18
N ALA A 269 -1.22 15.75 3.99
CA ALA A 269 0.17 15.53 3.63
C ALA A 269 0.30 14.36 2.64
N LEU A 270 -0.36 13.24 2.94
CA LEU A 270 -0.34 12.02 2.13
C LEU A 270 -0.85 12.28 0.71
N ILE A 271 -2.01 12.94 0.59
CA ILE A 271 -2.67 13.12 -0.70
C ILE A 271 -1.91 14.05 -1.65
N ARG A 272 -0.99 14.90 -1.17
CA ARG A 272 -0.15 15.73 -2.03
C ARG A 272 0.66 14.90 -3.02
N ASN A 273 1.20 13.75 -2.61
CA ASN A 273 1.95 12.87 -3.52
C ASN A 273 1.04 12.26 -4.60
N VAL A 274 -0.21 11.94 -4.26
CA VAL A 274 -1.21 11.47 -5.23
C VAL A 274 -1.56 12.58 -6.23
N ASP A 275 -1.82 13.79 -5.73
CA ASP A 275 -2.16 14.94 -6.56
C ASP A 275 -0.99 15.34 -7.49
N ASP A 276 0.26 15.22 -7.02
CA ASP A 276 1.46 15.47 -7.83
C ASP A 276 1.57 14.46 -9.00
N VAL A 277 1.39 13.17 -8.74
CA VAL A 277 1.42 12.14 -9.79
C VAL A 277 0.24 12.28 -10.76
N LEU A 278 -0.96 12.61 -10.27
CA LEU A 278 -2.10 12.93 -11.13
C LEU A 278 -1.81 14.12 -12.04
N ALA A 279 -1.18 15.17 -11.52
CA ALA A 279 -0.79 16.34 -12.29
C ALA A 279 0.26 16.02 -13.36
N ASP A 280 1.19 15.11 -13.07
CA ASP A 280 2.17 14.63 -14.06
C ASP A 280 1.50 13.79 -15.16
N ILE A 281 0.56 12.91 -14.82
CA ILE A 281 -0.26 12.16 -15.79
C ILE A 281 -1.06 13.12 -16.67
N ASP A 282 -1.73 14.11 -16.08
CA ASP A 282 -2.53 15.09 -16.81
C ASP A 282 -1.66 15.95 -17.75
N ARG A 283 -0.43 16.29 -17.33
CA ARG A 283 0.52 17.02 -18.17
C ARG A 283 0.99 16.18 -19.35
N ALA A 284 1.18 14.87 -19.16
CA ALA A 284 1.66 13.97 -20.20
C ALA A 284 0.57 13.59 -21.21
N PHE A 285 -0.65 13.34 -20.74
CA PHE A 285 -1.71 12.69 -21.53
C PHE A 285 -3.06 13.40 -21.53
N GLY A 286 -3.21 14.48 -20.75
CA GLY A 286 -4.45 15.19 -20.56
C GLY A 286 -5.34 14.59 -19.46
N PRO A 287 -6.40 15.32 -19.04
CA PRO A 287 -7.26 14.93 -17.93
C PRO A 287 -8.09 13.66 -18.19
N ASP A 288 -8.27 13.30 -19.46
CA ASP A 288 -9.01 12.10 -19.90
C ASP A 288 -8.08 10.87 -20.05
N SER A 289 -6.82 10.95 -19.61
CA SER A 289 -5.86 9.85 -19.65
C SER A 289 -6.47 8.56 -19.09
N PRO A 290 -6.25 7.40 -19.73
CA PRO A 290 -6.65 6.12 -19.18
C PRO A 290 -5.73 5.63 -18.05
N VAL A 291 -4.54 6.25 -17.88
CA VAL A 291 -3.62 5.90 -16.80
C VAL A 291 -4.20 6.38 -15.47
N ARG A 292 -4.21 5.49 -14.49
CA ARG A 292 -4.78 5.70 -13.16
C ARG A 292 -3.71 5.66 -12.09
N VAL A 293 -4.06 6.10 -10.89
CA VAL A 293 -3.16 6.00 -9.74
C VAL A 293 -3.50 4.78 -8.90
N SER A 294 -2.44 4.10 -8.47
CA SER A 294 -2.44 3.11 -7.40
C SER A 294 -1.73 3.72 -6.20
N PHE A 295 -2.44 4.05 -5.13
CA PHE A 295 -1.85 4.54 -3.87
C PHE A 295 -1.53 3.35 -2.96
N ASP A 296 -0.64 2.47 -3.42
CA ASP A 296 -0.44 1.11 -2.91
C ASP A 296 0.59 0.96 -1.79
N GLU A 297 1.10 2.07 -1.24
CA GLU A 297 1.66 2.11 0.11
C GLU A 297 1.31 3.42 0.81
N TRP A 298 0.48 3.32 1.85
CA TRP A 298 0.27 4.44 2.76
C TRP A 298 0.01 4.00 4.19
N ASN A 299 0.63 4.70 5.15
CA ASN A 299 0.38 4.48 6.57
C ASN A 299 0.98 5.58 7.46
N LEU A 300 0.73 5.50 8.77
CA LEU A 300 1.47 6.18 9.82
C LEU A 300 2.68 5.31 10.24
N TRP A 301 3.89 5.84 10.08
CA TRP A 301 5.14 5.18 10.47
C TRP A 301 6.07 6.15 11.21
N CYS A 302 5.80 6.33 12.50
CA CYS A 302 6.50 7.31 13.34
C CYS A 302 7.91 6.88 13.75
N ALA A 303 8.10 5.63 14.17
CA ALA A 303 9.37 5.09 14.65
C ALA A 303 9.67 3.71 14.05
N TRP A 304 10.95 3.41 13.83
CA TRP A 304 11.38 2.09 13.36
C TRP A 304 11.10 0.99 14.36
N ASP A 305 11.25 1.27 15.65
CA ASP A 305 11.03 0.26 16.70
C ASP A 305 9.53 -0.08 16.84
N ASP A 306 8.64 0.84 16.45
CA ASP A 306 7.18 0.62 16.51
C ASP A 306 6.66 -0.19 15.32
N CYS A 307 7.42 -0.30 14.23
CA CYS A 307 6.94 -0.96 13.01
C CYS A 307 6.68 -2.46 13.22
N VAL A 308 7.36 -3.12 14.16
CA VAL A 308 7.23 -4.57 14.40
C VAL A 308 5.96 -4.97 15.14
N ALA A 309 5.32 -4.01 15.82
CA ALA A 309 4.10 -4.21 16.60
C ALA A 309 3.36 -2.89 16.81
N THR A 310 2.91 -2.25 15.72
CA THR A 310 2.30 -0.93 15.81
C THR A 310 0.90 -1.00 16.41
N ASN A 311 0.65 -0.21 17.46
CA ASN A 311 -0.69 -0.02 18.01
C ASN A 311 -1.29 1.29 17.49
N TYR A 312 -2.06 1.22 16.41
CA TYR A 312 -2.82 2.38 15.92
C TYR A 312 -3.98 2.70 16.86
N ASP A 313 -3.82 3.79 17.60
CA ASP A 313 -4.86 4.35 18.47
C ASP A 313 -5.89 5.18 17.67
N LEU A 314 -6.83 5.80 18.38
CA LEU A 314 -7.89 6.59 17.75
C LEU A 314 -7.39 7.77 16.91
N ARG A 315 -6.20 8.32 17.20
CA ARG A 315 -5.62 9.43 16.41
C ARG A 315 -5.21 8.91 15.03
N ALA A 316 -4.55 7.76 15.00
CA ALA A 316 -4.27 7.06 13.74
C ALA A 316 -5.58 6.66 13.03
N GLY A 317 -6.61 6.22 13.76
CA GLY A 317 -7.95 5.99 13.24
C GLY A 317 -8.53 7.19 12.47
N LEU A 318 -8.43 8.39 13.04
CA LEU A 318 -8.86 9.63 12.37
C LEU A 318 -8.04 9.93 11.11
N MET A 319 -6.73 9.67 11.13
CA MET A 319 -5.87 9.80 9.95
C MET A 319 -6.30 8.82 8.83
N PHE A 320 -6.59 7.56 9.17
CA PHE A 320 -7.07 6.58 8.18
C PHE A 320 -8.40 7.01 7.56
N ALA A 321 -9.35 7.47 8.39
CA ALA A 321 -10.65 7.95 7.92
C ALA A 321 -10.51 9.15 6.98
N GLY A 322 -9.74 10.16 7.40
CA GLY A 322 -9.48 11.33 6.55
C GLY A 322 -8.76 10.96 5.24
N THR A 323 -7.87 9.97 5.26
CA THR A 323 -7.19 9.52 4.04
C THR A 323 -8.17 8.85 3.07
N PHE A 324 -9.10 8.03 3.54
CA PHE A 324 -10.17 7.51 2.69
C PHE A 324 -11.05 8.63 2.11
N ASN A 325 -11.41 9.66 2.90
CA ASN A 325 -12.13 10.82 2.38
C ASN A 325 -11.37 11.49 1.23
N ARG A 326 -10.06 11.68 1.39
CA ARG A 326 -9.20 12.25 0.35
C ARG A 326 -9.11 11.37 -0.89
N ILE A 327 -9.04 10.06 -0.75
CA ILE A 327 -9.07 9.11 -1.87
C ILE A 327 -10.43 9.19 -2.60
N HIS A 328 -11.55 9.21 -1.88
CA HIS A 328 -12.89 9.31 -2.48
C HIS A 328 -13.06 10.58 -3.34
N GLU A 329 -12.50 11.71 -2.91
CA GLU A 329 -12.54 12.96 -3.68
C GLU A 329 -11.83 12.88 -5.04
N ARG A 330 -10.86 11.97 -5.18
CA ARG A 330 -10.13 11.73 -6.43
C ARG A 330 -10.77 10.63 -7.28
N ALA A 331 -11.90 10.04 -6.88
CA ALA A 331 -12.60 9.08 -7.74
C ALA A 331 -13.01 9.74 -9.08
N PRO A 332 -12.82 9.08 -10.24
CA PRO A 332 -12.35 7.70 -10.43
C PRO A 332 -10.85 7.58 -10.75
N ARG A 333 -10.04 8.62 -10.49
CA ARG A 333 -8.63 8.69 -10.91
C ARG A 333 -7.70 7.82 -10.05
N VAL A 334 -8.03 7.61 -8.78
CA VAL A 334 -7.37 6.64 -7.89
C VAL A 334 -8.22 5.37 -7.87
N GLU A 335 -7.68 4.28 -8.38
CA GLU A 335 -8.42 3.01 -8.51
C GLU A 335 -7.96 1.94 -7.54
N ILE A 336 -6.69 1.97 -7.11
CA ILE A 336 -6.13 1.05 -6.12
C ILE A 336 -5.55 1.87 -4.99
N ALA A 337 -5.71 1.41 -3.76
CA ALA A 337 -5.01 1.96 -2.61
C ALA A 337 -4.82 0.87 -1.56
N MET A 338 -3.69 0.92 -0.82
CA MET A 338 -3.36 -0.12 0.13
C MET A 338 -2.66 0.40 1.38
N ILE A 339 -3.18 -0.02 2.53
CA ILE A 339 -2.53 0.25 3.80
C ILE A 339 -1.31 -0.66 3.94
N ALA A 340 -0.15 -0.06 4.20
CA ALA A 340 1.13 -0.74 4.37
C ALA A 340 1.45 -0.91 5.87
N GLN A 341 1.17 -2.03 6.54
CA GLN A 341 0.76 -3.32 5.99
C GLN A 341 -0.43 -3.92 6.75
N LEU A 342 -0.74 -5.18 6.46
CA LEU A 342 -1.94 -5.85 6.95
C LEU A 342 -1.80 -6.44 8.36
N VAL A 343 -0.73 -7.17 8.64
CA VAL A 343 -0.54 -7.93 9.90
C VAL A 343 0.83 -7.63 10.51
N ASN A 344 0.87 -7.37 11.82
CA ASN A 344 2.04 -7.09 12.66
C ASN A 344 2.88 -5.88 12.21
N MET A 345 3.55 -5.98 11.05
CA MET A 345 4.40 -4.94 10.50
C MET A 345 3.58 -3.75 10.03
N LEU A 346 3.62 -2.62 10.75
CA LEU A 346 2.72 -1.48 10.51
C LEU A 346 1.25 -1.92 10.37
N GLY A 347 0.91 -2.98 11.11
CA GLY A 347 -0.24 -3.82 10.81
C GLY A 347 -1.55 -3.26 11.34
N LEU A 348 -2.61 -3.34 10.54
CA LEU A 348 -3.98 -3.14 11.02
C LEU A 348 -4.36 -4.16 12.10
N ILE A 349 -3.84 -5.38 11.97
CA ILE A 349 -4.05 -6.49 12.90
C ILE A 349 -2.71 -6.83 13.56
N GLN A 350 -2.72 -7.00 14.87
CA GLN A 350 -1.57 -7.42 15.67
C GLN A 350 -1.81 -8.82 16.22
N THR A 351 -0.77 -9.64 16.28
CA THR A 351 -0.86 -11.04 16.72
C THR A 351 0.32 -11.42 17.62
N ASP A 352 0.04 -12.26 18.61
CA ASP A 352 1.05 -13.04 19.35
C ASP A 352 0.79 -14.54 19.15
N GLU A 353 1.52 -15.40 19.83
CA GLU A 353 1.42 -16.87 19.70
C GLU A 353 0.02 -17.43 19.99
N SER A 354 -0.83 -16.66 20.67
CA SER A 354 -2.13 -17.10 21.19
C SER A 354 -3.30 -16.14 20.97
N ARG A 355 -3.04 -14.90 20.53
CA ARG A 355 -4.02 -13.81 20.49
C ARG A 355 -3.92 -12.99 19.22
N LEU A 356 -5.00 -12.23 18.99
CA LEU A 356 -5.15 -11.25 17.94
C LEU A 356 -5.73 -9.97 18.55
N PHE A 357 -5.26 -8.82 18.05
CA PHE A 357 -5.75 -7.49 18.39
C PHE A 357 -6.03 -6.68 17.12
N GLN A 358 -7.23 -6.10 17.03
CA GLN A 358 -7.62 -5.21 15.94
C GLN A 358 -7.38 -3.76 16.36
N THR A 359 -6.52 -3.05 15.62
CA THR A 359 -6.22 -1.65 15.91
C THR A 359 -7.38 -0.72 15.50
N ALA A 360 -7.32 0.56 15.89
CA ALA A 360 -8.30 1.54 15.40
C ALA A 360 -8.31 1.64 13.87
N GLY A 361 -7.16 1.45 13.21
CA GLY A 361 -7.07 1.39 11.76
C GLY A 361 -7.85 0.24 11.15
N CYS A 362 -7.81 -0.95 11.77
CA CYS A 362 -8.62 -2.09 11.35
C CYS A 362 -10.12 -1.78 11.42
N LEU A 363 -10.56 -1.14 12.52
CA LEU A 363 -11.96 -0.80 12.72
C LEU A 363 -12.43 0.28 11.73
N VAL A 364 -11.60 1.29 11.46
CA VAL A 364 -11.90 2.34 10.47
C VAL A 364 -11.94 1.76 9.06
N ASN A 365 -10.99 0.92 8.68
CA ASN A 365 -11.01 0.26 7.37
C ASN A 365 -12.31 -0.54 7.19
N ARG A 366 -12.69 -1.35 8.18
CA ARG A 366 -13.96 -2.09 8.14
C ARG A 366 -15.17 -1.17 7.99
N LEU A 367 -15.21 -0.07 8.76
CA LEU A 367 -16.28 0.93 8.67
C LEU A 367 -16.42 1.46 7.24
N TYR A 368 -15.32 1.87 6.61
CA TYR A 368 -15.34 2.43 5.26
C TYR A 368 -15.76 1.39 4.21
N VAL A 369 -15.29 0.15 4.33
CA VAL A 369 -15.68 -0.97 3.46
C VAL A 369 -17.17 -1.30 3.58
N GLU A 370 -17.74 -1.23 4.78
CA GLU A 370 -19.14 -1.59 5.05
C GLU A 370 -20.11 -0.45 4.65
N GLU A 371 -19.71 0.80 4.89
CA GLU A 371 -20.62 1.94 4.76
C GLU A 371 -20.46 2.72 3.46
N THR A 372 -19.35 2.58 2.74
CA THR A 372 -19.18 3.27 1.45
C THR A 372 -20.09 2.68 0.38
N ARG A 373 -20.63 3.54 -0.48
CA ARG A 373 -21.40 3.17 -1.67
C ARG A 373 -20.61 3.49 -2.96
N PRO A 374 -20.95 2.87 -4.10
CA PRO A 374 -20.06 2.89 -5.28
C PRO A 374 -19.90 4.25 -5.97
N LEU A 375 -20.78 5.22 -5.73
CA LEU A 375 -20.73 6.53 -6.40
C LEU A 375 -20.25 7.60 -5.42
N ALA A 376 -19.10 8.22 -5.70
CA ALA A 376 -18.64 9.41 -4.97
C ALA A 376 -19.47 10.63 -5.39
N LEU A 377 -19.95 11.40 -4.41
CA LEU A 377 -20.74 12.61 -4.63
C LEU A 377 -19.90 13.87 -4.41
N GLU A 378 -20.34 14.97 -5.00
CA GLU A 378 -19.82 16.29 -4.62
C GLU A 378 -20.25 16.61 -3.18
N CYS A 379 -19.23 16.73 -2.32
CA CYS A 379 -19.34 17.07 -0.91
C CYS A 379 -18.52 18.34 -0.66
N GLN A 380 -19.13 19.36 -0.07
CA GLN A 380 -18.46 20.61 0.29
C GLN A 380 -18.53 20.78 1.80
N VAL A 381 -17.36 20.92 2.43
CA VAL A 381 -17.22 21.15 3.86
C VAL A 381 -16.81 22.60 4.08
N GLU A 382 -17.55 23.32 4.90
CA GLU A 382 -17.16 24.62 5.42
C GLU A 382 -16.94 24.49 6.93
N SER A 383 -15.74 24.78 7.40
CA SER A 383 -15.39 24.71 8.81
C SER A 383 -14.32 25.75 9.10
N GLU A 384 -14.20 26.14 10.38
CA GLU A 384 -12.95 26.73 10.85
C GLU A 384 -11.78 25.80 10.51
N THR A 385 -10.60 26.40 10.33
CA THR A 385 -9.38 25.70 9.96
C THR A 385 -8.31 25.85 11.04
N PHE A 386 -7.31 24.97 11.00
CA PHE A 386 -6.08 25.09 11.77
C PHE A 386 -4.86 24.93 10.85
N ASN A 387 -3.71 25.32 11.38
CA ASN A 387 -2.43 25.13 10.75
C ASN A 387 -1.57 24.27 11.67
N THR A 388 -0.72 23.44 11.10
CA THR A 388 0.24 22.60 11.83
C THR A 388 1.48 22.38 10.96
N PRO A 389 2.68 22.23 11.54
CA PRO A 389 3.76 21.63 10.78
C PRO A 389 3.36 20.23 10.29
N VAL A 390 3.99 19.76 9.22
CA VAL A 390 3.79 18.38 8.74
C VAL A 390 4.17 17.37 9.82
N TRP A 391 5.26 17.64 10.56
CA TRP A 391 5.61 16.89 11.76
C TRP A 391 6.38 17.80 12.72
N PRO A 392 6.05 17.81 14.02
CA PRO A 392 6.69 18.71 14.97
C PRO A 392 8.03 18.16 15.49
N ASP A 393 8.91 19.07 15.89
CA ASP A 393 10.22 18.81 16.51
C ASP A 393 11.17 17.97 15.65
N VAL A 394 11.15 18.23 14.34
CA VAL A 394 12.03 17.58 13.36
C VAL A 394 13.43 18.22 13.39
N PRO A 395 14.52 17.42 13.43
CA PRO A 395 15.87 17.95 13.33
C PRO A 395 16.07 18.77 12.05
N GLU A 396 16.85 19.84 12.13
CA GLU A 396 17.06 20.79 11.01
C GLU A 396 17.50 20.11 9.70
N SER A 397 18.30 19.04 9.80
CA SER A 397 18.74 18.26 8.64
C SER A 397 17.62 17.57 7.85
N PHE A 398 16.48 17.31 8.49
CA PHE A 398 15.33 16.65 7.86
C PHE A 398 14.24 17.64 7.41
N GLN A 399 14.28 18.90 7.85
CA GLN A 399 13.28 19.90 7.46
C GLN A 399 13.05 20.02 5.94
N PRO A 400 14.09 19.95 5.07
CA PRO A 400 13.88 19.99 3.62
C PRO A 400 13.05 18.82 3.07
N MET A 401 12.99 17.70 3.78
CA MET A 401 12.26 16.49 3.39
C MET A 401 10.81 16.50 3.92
N MET A 402 10.48 17.36 4.87
CA MET A 402 9.15 17.43 5.48
C MET A 402 8.11 18.09 4.57
N GLY A 403 8.58 18.89 3.60
CA GLY A 403 7.71 19.72 2.77
C GLY A 403 7.18 20.95 3.53
N GLU A 404 6.21 21.61 2.92
CA GLU A 404 5.60 22.82 3.47
C GLU A 404 4.57 22.49 4.56
N ASP A 405 4.51 23.34 5.58
CA ASP A 405 3.50 23.28 6.64
C ASP A 405 2.07 23.11 6.08
N LEU A 406 1.26 22.42 6.86
CA LEU A 406 -0.14 22.19 6.55
C LEU A 406 -0.94 23.41 7.01
N THR A 407 -1.52 24.12 6.06
CA THR A 407 -2.30 25.35 6.32
C THR A 407 -3.72 25.20 5.84
N GLY A 408 -4.66 25.82 6.55
CA GLY A 408 -6.08 25.79 6.17
C GLY A 408 -6.73 24.41 6.31
N ILE A 409 -6.23 23.56 7.21
CA ILE A 409 -6.78 22.23 7.42
C ILE A 409 -8.11 22.35 8.18
N PRO A 410 -9.25 21.88 7.64
CA PRO A 410 -10.53 22.06 8.30
C PRO A 410 -10.65 21.15 9.53
N TYR A 411 -11.31 21.65 10.58
CA TYR A 411 -11.62 20.84 11.76
C TYR A 411 -12.67 19.75 11.49
N LEU A 412 -13.46 19.89 10.44
CA LEU A 412 -14.39 18.88 9.95
C LEU A 412 -13.94 18.44 8.56
N ASP A 413 -13.90 17.14 8.34
CA ASP A 413 -13.66 16.56 7.03
C ASP A 413 -14.65 15.43 6.74
N ALA A 414 -15.10 15.30 5.49
CA ALA A 414 -16.10 14.32 5.10
C ALA A 414 -16.01 13.97 3.62
N SER A 415 -16.46 12.77 3.28
CA SER A 415 -16.76 12.36 1.91
C SER A 415 -18.19 11.82 1.86
N ALA A 416 -18.89 11.97 0.73
CA ALA A 416 -20.26 11.49 0.60
C ALA A 416 -20.37 10.53 -0.57
N THR A 417 -21.11 9.43 -0.37
CA THR A 417 -21.29 8.38 -1.38
C THR A 417 -22.74 7.93 -1.49
N ALA A 418 -23.12 7.43 -2.66
CA ALA A 418 -24.48 6.95 -2.93
C ALA A 418 -24.52 5.60 -3.65
N SER A 419 -25.60 4.85 -3.42
CA SER A 419 -25.93 3.65 -4.19
C SER A 419 -26.29 3.99 -5.64
N GLU A 420 -26.17 3.02 -6.55
CA GLU A 420 -26.51 3.19 -7.98
C GLU A 420 -27.94 3.71 -8.20
N ASP A 421 -28.89 3.21 -7.40
CA ASP A 421 -30.29 3.62 -7.45
C ASP A 421 -30.57 4.93 -6.69
N SER A 422 -29.53 5.56 -6.12
CA SER A 422 -29.59 6.78 -5.32
C SER A 422 -30.55 6.71 -4.12
N ARG A 423 -30.86 5.50 -3.62
CA ARG A 423 -31.75 5.29 -2.46
C ARG A 423 -31.01 5.23 -1.13
N GLN A 424 -29.70 5.03 -1.15
CA GLN A 424 -28.85 5.04 0.03
C GLN A 424 -27.76 6.08 -0.15
N LEU A 425 -27.53 6.83 0.92
CA LEU A 425 -26.48 7.83 1.03
C LEU A 425 -25.68 7.55 2.29
N ALA A 426 -24.36 7.60 2.17
CA ALA A 426 -23.41 7.48 3.28
C ALA A 426 -22.50 8.71 3.30
N VAL A 427 -22.15 9.18 4.49
CA VAL A 427 -21.39 10.41 4.75
C VAL A 427 -20.37 10.16 5.84
#